data_AF-A0A1J5P3K7-F1
#
_entry.id   AF-A0A1J5P3K7-F1
#
_cell.length_a   1.000
_cell.length_b   1.000
_cell.length_c   1.000
_cell.angle_alpha   90.00
_cell.angle_beta   90.00
_cell.angle_gamma   90.00
#
_symmetry.space_group_name_H-M   'P 1'
#
loop_
_entity.id
_entity.type
_entity.pdbx_description
1 polymer ?
#
loop_
_entity_poly.entity_id
_entity_poly.type
_entity_poly.pdbx_seq_one_letter_code
_entity_poly.pdbx_strand_id
1 'polypeptide(L)' 'MSEPAQIAEKPLEQRERTTLLVIIAALAKLAKIDVTKPSSAAAAVATQTGLMGAPVAARTVENHLNRISDALEGRRG' A
#
# COMPACT_ATOMS: atom_id res chain seq x y z
N MET A 1 27.28 -19.75 20.08
CA MET A 1 26.78 -18.57 19.35
C MET A 1 25.51 -19.01 18.65
N SER A 2 24.35 -18.49 19.03
CA SER A 2 23.09 -18.87 18.37
C SER A 2 22.98 -18.10 17.05
N GLU A 3 22.77 -18.81 15.95
CA GLU A 3 22.48 -18.21 14.65
C GLU A 3 21.22 -17.32 14.76
N PRO A 4 21.20 -16.13 14.14
CA PRO A 4 19.99 -15.32 14.11
C PRO A 4 18.93 -16.10 13.34
N ALA A 5 17.79 -16.37 14.00
CA ALA A 5 16.65 -17.00 13.36
C ALA A 5 16.26 -16.17 12.13
N GLN A 6 16.39 -16.76 10.94
CA GLN A 6 15.90 -16.17 9.70
C GLN A 6 14.39 -15.99 9.84
N ILE A 7 13.93 -14.76 10.04
CA ILE A 7 12.51 -14.44 10.07
C ILE A 7 12.02 -14.59 8.63
N ALA A 8 11.45 -15.75 8.31
CA ALA A 8 10.81 -15.96 7.01
C ALA A 8 9.60 -15.02 6.90
N GLU A 9 9.59 -14.19 5.86
CA GLU A 9 8.42 -13.36 5.54
C GLU A 9 7.20 -14.27 5.32
N LYS A 10 6.12 -13.99 6.05
CA LYS A 10 4.85 -14.68 5.87
C LYS A 10 3.99 -13.87 4.90
N PRO A 11 3.35 -14.50 3.91
CA PRO A 11 2.38 -13.81 3.07
C PRO A 11 1.26 -13.19 3.90
N LEU A 12 0.88 -11.95 3.59
CA LEU A 12 -0.27 -11.31 4.22
C LEU A 12 -1.55 -12.08 3.90
N GLU A 13 -2.34 -12.37 4.92
CA GLU A 13 -3.67 -12.95 4.75
C GLU A 13 -4.61 -11.98 4.03
N GLN A 14 -5.67 -12.51 3.40
CA GLN A 14 -6.63 -11.70 2.64
C GLN A 14 -7.25 -10.59 3.50
N ARG A 15 -7.66 -10.91 4.73
CA ARG A 15 -8.29 -9.96 5.65
C ARG A 15 -7.35 -8.83 6.06
N GLU A 16 -6.10 -9.16 6.38
CA GLU A 16 -5.08 -8.18 6.75
C GLU A 16 -4.79 -7.25 5.56
N ARG A 17 -4.56 -7.82 4.38
CA ARG A 17 -4.31 -7.08 3.15
C ARG A 17 -5.45 -6.11 2.81
N THR A 18 -6.70 -6.56 2.87
CA THR A 18 -7.87 -5.71 2.65
C THR A 18 -7.91 -4.56 3.65
N THR A 19 -7.60 -4.84 4.92
CA THR A 19 -7.56 -3.80 5.97
C THR A 19 -6.49 -2.75 5.67
N LEU A 20 -5.29 -3.17 5.30
CA LEU A 20 -4.20 -2.24 4.94
C LEU A 20 -4.56 -1.38 3.72
N LEU A 21 -5.17 -1.96 2.68
CA LEU A 21 -5.60 -1.21 1.49
C LEU A 21 -6.67 -0.16 1.83
N VAL A 22 -7.60 -0.47 2.74
CA VAL A 22 -8.61 0.50 3.22
C VAL A 22 -7.95 1.63 4.02
N ILE A 23 -6.98 1.32 4.88
CA ILE A 23 -6.21 2.33 5.62
C ILE A 23 -5.47 3.25 4.64
N ILE A 24 -4.81 2.68 3.63
CA ILE A 24 -4.12 3.45 2.58
C ILE A 24 -5.11 4.37 1.85
N ALA A 25 -6.30 3.88 1.49
CA ALA A 25 -7.33 4.68 0.83
C ALA A 25 -7.80 5.85 1.71
N ALA A 26 -8.00 5.62 3.00
CA ALA A 26 -8.39 6.67 3.95
C ALA A 26 -7.29 7.73 4.10
N LEU A 27 -6.03 7.32 4.24
CA LEU A 27 -4.88 8.22 4.34
C LEU A 27 -4.69 9.04 3.06
N ALA A 28 -4.81 8.41 1.89
CA ALA A 28 -4.73 9.10 0.61
C ALA A 28 -5.83 10.17 0.48
N LYS A 29 -7.06 9.86 0.92
CA LYS A 29 -8.16 10.84 0.96
C LYS A 29 -7.85 12.02 1.88
N LEU A 30 -7.30 11.78 3.08
CA LEU A 30 -6.87 12.84 4.00
C LEU A 30 -5.77 13.72 3.40
N ALA A 31 -4.84 13.11 2.67
CA ALA A 31 -3.75 13.79 1.97
C ALA A 31 -4.18 14.44 0.63
N LYS A 32 -5.47 14.33 0.26
CA LYS A 32 -6.02 14.81 -1.02
C LYS A 32 -5.36 14.18 -2.26
N ILE A 33 -4.90 12.94 -2.13
CA ILE A 33 -4.36 12.12 -3.22
C ILE A 33 -5.52 11.34 -3.85
N ASP A 34 -5.73 11.55 -5.15
CA ASP A 34 -6.77 10.85 -5.91
C ASP A 34 -6.31 9.45 -6.33
N VAL A 35 -6.67 8.44 -5.52
CA VAL A 35 -6.35 7.03 -5.80
C VAL A 35 -7.11 6.44 -6.99
N THR A 36 -8.11 7.15 -7.55
CA THR A 36 -8.76 6.73 -8.81
C THR A 36 -7.88 7.01 -10.03
N LYS A 37 -6.78 7.76 -9.85
CA LYS A 37 -5.73 8.02 -10.83
C LYS A 37 -4.43 7.34 -10.39
N PRO A 38 -4.35 6.00 -10.48
CA PRO A 38 -3.33 5.21 -9.80
C PRO A 38 -1.90 5.59 -10.18
N SER A 39 -1.63 5.94 -11.44
CA SER A 39 -0.29 6.36 -11.88
C SER A 39 0.16 7.68 -11.24
N SER A 40 -0.74 8.68 -11.16
CA SER A 40 -0.42 9.98 -10.52
C SER A 40 -0.29 9.84 -9.02
N ALA A 41 -1.19 9.08 -8.38
CA ALA A 41 -1.12 8.80 -6.96
C ALA A 41 0.16 8.03 -6.59
N ALA A 42 0.54 7.06 -7.42
CA ALA A 42 1.76 6.29 -7.24
C ALA A 42 3.03 7.15 -7.34
N ALA A 43 3.08 8.11 -8.27
CA ALA A 43 4.20 9.04 -8.39
C ALA A 43 4.35 9.91 -7.12
N ALA A 44 3.24 10.42 -6.58
CA ALA A 44 3.23 11.21 -5.35
C ALA A 44 3.71 10.40 -4.13
N VAL A 45 3.17 9.18 -3.97
CA VAL A 45 3.55 8.29 -2.87
C VAL A 45 5.00 7.83 -2.99
N ALA A 46 5.46 7.45 -4.19
CA ALA A 46 6.86 7.08 -4.42
C ALA A 46 7.81 8.21 -4.05
N THR A 47 7.49 9.46 -4.44
CA THR A 47 8.25 10.64 -4.04
C THR A 47 8.30 10.78 -2.51
N GLN A 48 7.15 10.66 -1.84
CA GLN A 48 7.08 10.74 -0.38
C GLN A 48 7.90 9.65 0.32
N THR A 49 7.85 8.41 -0.18
CA THR A 49 8.67 7.31 0.37
C THR A 49 10.17 7.56 0.21
N GLY A 50 10.59 8.20 -0.88
CA GLY A 50 11.97 8.67 -1.06
C GLY A 50 12.35 9.72 -0.02
N LEU A 51 11.49 10.70 0.25
CA LEU A 51 11.72 11.72 1.29
C LEU A 51 11.79 11.13 2.70
N MET A 52 11.15 9.99 2.94
CA MET A 52 11.21 9.25 4.21
C MET A 52 12.46 8.37 4.36
N GLY A 53 13.33 8.30 3.33
CA GLY A 53 14.50 7.42 3.33
C GLY A 53 14.19 5.94 3.09
N ALA A 54 12.98 5.61 2.62
CA ALA A 54 12.52 4.25 2.39
C ALA A 54 11.86 4.11 0.99
N PRO A 55 12.62 4.30 -0.11
CA PRO A 55 12.05 4.45 -1.44
C PRO A 55 11.31 3.19 -1.90
N VAL A 56 10.10 3.39 -2.42
CA VAL A 56 9.33 2.35 -3.11
C VAL A 56 9.10 2.78 -4.56
N ALA A 57 9.35 1.88 -5.50
CA ALA A 57 9.14 2.15 -6.92
C ALA A 57 7.67 2.52 -7.20
N ALA A 58 7.43 3.56 -8.00
CA ALA A 58 6.09 4.00 -8.36
C ALA A 58 5.25 2.86 -8.96
N ARG A 59 5.85 1.99 -9.79
CA ARG A 59 5.15 0.82 -10.35
C ARG A 59 4.64 -0.14 -9.27
N THR A 60 5.43 -0.36 -8.22
CA THR A 60 5.03 -1.20 -7.08
C THR A 60 3.85 -0.56 -6.35
N VAL A 61 3.92 0.75 -6.08
CA VAL A 61 2.82 1.48 -5.44
C VAL A 61 1.55 1.41 -6.29
N GLU A 62 1.66 1.68 -7.59
CA GLU A 62 0.54 1.64 -8.54
C GLU A 62 -0.18 0.29 -8.52
N ASN A 63 0.59 -0.82 -8.53
CA ASN A 63 0.04 -2.17 -8.42
C ASN A 63 -0.78 -2.38 -7.14
N HIS A 64 -0.38 -1.77 -6.02
CA HIS A 64 -1.17 -1.81 -4.79
C HIS A 64 -2.39 -0.91 -4.85
N LEU A 65 -2.27 0.31 -5.38
CA LEU A 65 -3.39 1.25 -5.49
C LEU A 65 -4.52 0.71 -6.39
N ASN A 66 -4.19 -0.02 -7.44
CA ASN A 66 -5.18 -0.67 -8.32
C ASN A 66 -6.12 -1.65 -7.58
N ARG A 67 -5.70 -2.15 -6.41
CA ARG A 67 -6.47 -3.12 -5.61
C ARG A 67 -7.38 -2.46 -4.57
N ILE A 68 -7.33 -1.13 -4.45
CA ILE A 68 -8.11 -0.39 -3.45
C ILE A 68 -9.61 -0.50 -3.72
N SER A 69 -10.04 -0.43 -4.98
CA SER A 69 -11.46 -0.52 -5.34
C SER A 69 -12.06 -1.83 -4.83
N ASP A 70 -11.45 -2.97 -5.15
CA ASP A 70 -11.88 -4.30 -4.69
C ASP A 70 -11.90 -4.40 -3.16
N ALA A 71 -10.90 -3.83 -2.49
CA ALA A 71 -10.79 -3.85 -1.04
C ALA A 71 -11.91 -3.04 -0.35
N LEU A 72 -12.34 -1.93 -0.95
CA LEU A 72 -13.45 -1.12 -0.46
C LEU A 72 -14.80 -1.80 -0.69
N GLU A 73 -14.97 -2.45 -1.85
CA GLU A 73 -16.19 -3.21 -2.18
C GLU A 73 -16.37 -4.39 -1.23
N GLY A 74 -15.31 -5.17 -0.98
CA GLY A 74 -15.33 -6.32 -0.06
C GLY A 74 -15.58 -5.98 1.41
N ARG A 75 -15.66 -4.70 1.78
CA ARG A 75 -16.04 -4.22 3.13
C ARG A 75 -17.45 -3.62 3.20
N ARG A 76 -18.07 -3.35 2.05
CA ARG A 76 -19.42 -2.77 1.93
C ARG A 76 -20.51 -3.83 1.78
N GLY A 77 -20.14 -5.07 1.43
CA GLY A 77 -20.99 -6.26 1.51
C GLY A 77 -20.74 -7.03 2.80
#